data_AF-A0A3E0D2X4-F1
#
_entry.id   AF-A0A3E0D2X4-F1
#
_cell.length_a   1.000
_cell.length_b   1.000
_cell.length_c   1.000
_cell.angle_alpha   90.00
_cell.angle_beta   90.00
_cell.angle_gamma   90.00
#
_symmetry.space_group_name_H-M   'P 1'
#
loop_
_entity.id
_entity.type
_entity.pdbx_description
1 polymer ?
#
loop_
_entity_poly.entity_id
_entity_poly.type
_entity_poly.pdbx_seq_one_letter_code
_entity_poly.pdbx_strand_id
1 'polypeptide(L)'
;MKNKILFKLSLILIVSFSLSINQSHAQERVIIKLDGGMTPVLNENFGTHKFNQILTISKDSSSISKIYDLQNRLLSQTKEKYNEELGYNEAIISTYDTLQNLVSSELKNVDNGSFVRVFLDNDKVVSRLEFISGQDFKFYLGDSKTPLVESEKNPMELQTNYEMKDYHSFLAQNLKYPAQARERREMGTVVLKLEVNKAGEVVDISCLNEDELYKPLIKEAIRVVEAYNPSFIAPIDMYGNKTSSLVRVPIRFKLS
;
A
#
# COMPACT_ATOMS: atom_id res chain seq x y z
N MET A 1 16.05 22.08 29.75
CA MET A 1 16.12 22.98 28.58
C MET A 1 15.41 22.29 27.42
N LYS A 2 14.07 22.40 27.34
CA LYS A 2 13.34 23.26 26.40
C LYS A 2 13.75 23.11 24.92
N ASN A 3 13.00 22.23 24.24
CA ASN A 3 12.51 22.29 22.85
C ASN A 3 13.17 23.31 21.91
N LYS A 4 13.93 22.78 20.93
CA LYS A 4 13.99 23.30 19.56
C LYS A 4 14.34 22.16 18.59
N ILE A 5 13.41 21.24 18.35
CA ILE A 5 13.38 20.48 17.09
C ILE A 5 12.59 21.36 16.13
N LEU A 6 13.29 22.32 15.52
CA LEU A 6 12.77 23.12 14.42
C LEU A 6 13.20 22.42 13.14
N PHE A 7 12.28 21.68 12.52
CA PHE A 7 12.38 21.33 11.12
C PHE A 7 12.42 22.64 10.31
N LYS A 8 13.62 23.10 9.94
CA LYS A 8 13.79 24.09 8.89
C LYS A 8 13.62 23.38 7.54
N LEU A 9 12.38 23.15 7.12
CA LEU A 9 12.11 22.85 5.71
C LEU A 9 12.19 24.18 4.93
N SER A 10 13.38 24.50 4.44
CA SER A 10 13.50 25.35 3.26
C SER A 10 13.53 24.39 2.07
N LEU A 11 12.36 24.12 1.50
CA LEU A 11 12.23 23.26 0.34
C LEU A 11 12.64 24.07 -0.90
N ILE A 12 13.92 24.00 -1.27
CA ILE A 12 14.38 24.34 -2.62
C ILE A 12 14.83 23.01 -3.24
N LEU A 13 13.91 22.34 -3.94
CA LEU A 13 14.22 21.15 -4.72
C LEU A 13 14.75 21.61 -6.09
N ILE A 14 16.05 21.91 -6.17
CA ILE A 14 16.74 22.05 -7.46
C ILE A 14 17.12 20.66 -7.93
N VAL A 15 16.43 20.15 -8.94
CA VAL A 15 16.85 18.94 -9.68
C VAL A 15 17.98 19.37 -10.61
N SER A 16 19.21 19.38 -10.12
CA SER A 16 20.40 19.57 -10.94
C SER A 16 20.80 18.23 -11.57
N PHE A 17 20.62 18.12 -12.88
CA PHE A 17 21.13 17.04 -13.72
C PHE A 17 22.65 17.21 -13.86
N SER A 18 23.44 16.50 -13.06
CA SER A 18 24.88 16.35 -13.30
C SER A 18 25.16 14.98 -13.91
N LEU A 19 25.59 15.01 -15.18
CA LEU A 19 26.20 13.88 -15.86
C LEU A 19 27.60 13.65 -15.25
N SER A 20 27.69 12.73 -14.29
CA SER A 20 28.98 12.24 -13.80
C SER A 20 29.33 10.97 -14.57
N ILE A 21 30.42 11.03 -15.33
CA ILE A 21 31.02 9.89 -16.04
C ILE A 21 31.49 8.88 -14.98
N ASN A 22 30.85 7.70 -14.95
CA ASN A 22 31.15 6.64 -13.98
C ASN A 22 32.49 5.96 -14.28
N GLN A 23 33.38 5.90 -13.28
CA GLN A 23 34.39 4.85 -13.23
C GLN A 23 33.70 3.53 -12.89
N SER A 24 33.90 2.52 -13.75
CA SER A 24 33.32 1.19 -13.60
C SER A 24 34.04 0.44 -12.45
N HIS A 25 33.42 0.43 -11.29
CA HIS A 25 33.75 -0.49 -10.21
C HIS A 25 32.55 -1.40 -9.97
N ALA A 26 32.81 -2.71 -9.81
CA ALA A 26 31.78 -3.74 -9.73
C ALA A 26 30.75 -3.42 -8.62
N GLN A 27 29.52 -3.14 -9.04
CA GLN A 27 28.34 -3.04 -8.18
C GLN A 27 27.69 -4.42 -8.15
N GLU A 28 27.27 -4.89 -6.97
CA GLU A 28 26.49 -6.11 -6.88
C GLU A 28 25.07 -5.81 -7.37
N ARG A 29 24.60 -6.57 -8.37
CA ARG A 29 23.29 -6.39 -8.97
C ARG A 29 22.52 -7.69 -8.89
N VAL A 30 21.37 -7.64 -8.23
CA VAL A 30 20.46 -8.76 -8.05
C VAL A 30 19.14 -8.46 -8.74
N ILE A 31 18.60 -9.45 -9.46
CA ILE A 31 17.26 -9.39 -10.04
C ILE A 31 16.35 -10.32 -9.23
N ILE A 32 15.26 -9.78 -8.73
CA ILE A 32 14.27 -10.48 -7.91
C ILE A 32 12.93 -10.44 -8.64
N LYS A 33 12.34 -11.60 -8.89
CA LYS A 33 10.98 -11.70 -9.44
C LYS A 33 9.98 -11.49 -8.30
N LEU A 34 9.01 -10.61 -8.50
CA LEU A 34 7.97 -10.29 -7.53
C LEU A 34 6.58 -10.69 -8.04
N ASP A 35 5.70 -11.05 -7.11
CA ASP A 35 4.30 -11.32 -7.40
C ASP A 35 3.43 -10.06 -7.43
N GLY A 36 2.11 -10.23 -7.61
CA GLY A 36 1.15 -9.12 -7.63
C GLY A 36 1.09 -8.32 -6.31
N GLY A 37 1.56 -8.89 -5.21
CA GLY A 37 1.69 -8.25 -3.90
C GLY A 37 3.09 -7.71 -3.62
N MET A 38 3.94 -7.58 -4.64
CA MET A 38 5.34 -7.14 -4.51
C MET A 38 6.19 -8.04 -3.60
N THR A 39 5.82 -9.32 -3.46
CA THR A 39 6.55 -10.30 -2.65
C THR A 39 7.47 -11.16 -3.52
N PRO A 40 8.70 -11.50 -3.07
CA PRO A 40 9.59 -12.37 -3.84
C PRO A 40 8.97 -13.73 -4.18
N VAL A 41 9.02 -14.09 -5.46
CA VAL A 41 8.56 -15.40 -5.95
C VAL A 41 9.64 -16.44 -5.69
N LEU A 42 9.44 -17.28 -4.67
CA LEU A 42 10.37 -18.35 -4.31
C LEU A 42 10.19 -19.60 -5.19
N ASN A 43 8.96 -19.88 -5.63
CA ASN A 43 8.60 -21.01 -6.49
C ASN A 43 7.91 -20.50 -7.75
N GLU A 44 8.45 -20.83 -8.92
CA GLU A 44 7.92 -20.39 -10.21
C GLU A 44 6.66 -21.17 -10.61
N ASN A 45 5.51 -20.78 -10.05
CA ASN A 45 4.21 -21.19 -10.57
C ASN A 45 3.78 -20.24 -11.71
N PHE A 46 3.14 -20.78 -12.74
CA PHE A 46 2.67 -19.98 -13.87
C PHE A 46 1.73 -18.85 -13.38
N GLY A 47 2.00 -17.62 -13.85
CA GLY A 47 1.16 -16.46 -13.56
C GLY A 47 1.43 -15.74 -12.23
N THR A 48 2.31 -16.24 -11.35
CA THR A 48 2.63 -15.57 -10.07
C THR A 48 3.53 -14.37 -10.25
N HIS A 49 4.52 -14.43 -11.14
CA HIS A 49 5.43 -13.32 -11.44
C HIS A 49 4.70 -12.17 -12.15
N LYS A 50 4.77 -10.96 -11.57
CA LYS A 50 4.16 -9.74 -12.09
C LYS A 50 5.13 -8.57 -12.24
N PHE A 51 6.23 -8.55 -11.48
CA PHE A 51 7.20 -7.46 -11.53
C PHE A 51 8.64 -7.95 -11.39
N ASN A 52 9.58 -7.19 -11.94
CA ASN A 52 11.01 -7.40 -11.73
C ASN A 52 11.55 -6.30 -10.82
N GLN A 53 12.20 -6.67 -9.72
CA GLN A 53 12.99 -5.76 -8.91
C GLN A 53 14.47 -5.92 -9.25
N ILE A 54 15.14 -4.79 -9.47
CA ILE A 54 16.57 -4.72 -9.71
C ILE A 54 17.18 -3.99 -8.53
N LEU A 55 17.88 -4.72 -7.67
CA LEU A 55 18.60 -4.18 -6.53
C LEU A 55 20.09 -4.03 -6.89
N THR A 56 20.62 -2.83 -6.72
CA THR A 56 22.02 -2.51 -6.92
C THR A 56 22.60 -2.03 -5.59
N ILE A 57 23.64 -2.68 -5.10
CA ILE A 57 24.30 -2.34 -3.83
C ILE A 57 25.70 -1.80 -4.13
N SER A 58 26.00 -0.65 -3.53
CA SER A 58 27.28 0.03 -3.61
C SER A 58 28.19 -0.38 -2.44
N LYS A 59 29.50 -0.14 -2.57
CA LYS A 59 30.49 -0.47 -1.52
C LYS A 59 30.29 0.30 -0.21
N ASP A 60 29.68 1.47 -0.27
CA ASP A 60 29.34 2.31 0.88
C ASP A 60 28.03 1.87 1.57
N SER A 61 27.52 0.68 1.23
CA SER A 61 26.24 0.13 1.68
C SER A 61 25.01 0.92 1.21
N SER A 62 25.17 1.94 0.35
CA SER A 62 24.03 2.56 -0.32
C SER A 62 23.42 1.60 -1.32
N SER A 63 22.11 1.73 -1.56
CA SER A 63 21.40 0.87 -2.50
C SER A 63 20.45 1.64 -3.40
N ILE A 64 20.25 1.09 -4.59
CA ILE A 64 19.21 1.51 -5.53
C ILE A 64 18.37 0.30 -5.89
N SER A 65 17.11 0.32 -5.50
CA SER A 65 16.11 -0.65 -5.90
C SER A 65 15.21 -0.03 -6.96
N LYS A 66 14.97 -0.74 -8.06
CA LYS A 66 14.03 -0.33 -9.12
C LYS A 66 13.05 -1.46 -9.39
N ILE A 67 11.76 -1.16 -9.36
CA ILE A 67 10.69 -2.11 -9.65
C ILE A 67 10.09 -1.78 -11.01
N TYR A 68 10.04 -2.79 -11.87
CA TYR A 68 9.52 -2.73 -13.23
C TYR A 68 8.37 -3.70 -13.41
N ASP A 69 7.40 -3.35 -14.25
CA ASP A 69 6.45 -4.35 -14.74
C ASP A 69 7.05 -5.25 -15.83
N LEU A 70 6.25 -6.21 -16.30
CA LEU A 70 6.66 -7.14 -17.37
C LEU A 70 6.80 -6.47 -18.75
N GLN A 71 6.36 -5.23 -18.90
CA GLN A 71 6.57 -4.40 -20.09
C GLN A 71 7.81 -3.49 -19.95
N ASN A 72 8.61 -3.70 -18.89
CA ASN A 72 9.80 -2.91 -18.54
C ASN A 72 9.51 -1.43 -18.26
N ARG A 73 8.27 -1.09 -17.87
CA ARG A 73 7.94 0.25 -17.37
C ARG A 73 8.37 0.35 -15.91
N LEU A 74 9.07 1.42 -15.56
CA LEU A 74 9.53 1.67 -14.19
C LEU A 74 8.33 2.12 -13.35
N LEU A 75 8.00 1.36 -12.30
CA LEU A 75 6.91 1.67 -11.37
C LEU A 75 7.40 2.42 -10.14
N SER A 76 8.57 2.02 -9.61
CA SER A 76 9.13 2.62 -8.41
C SER A 76 10.65 2.55 -8.40
N GLN A 77 11.28 3.54 -7.79
CA GLN A 77 12.71 3.56 -7.49
C GLN A 77 12.91 3.98 -6.04
N THR A 78 13.62 3.16 -5.28
CA THR A 78 14.08 3.48 -3.93
C THR A 78 15.59 3.68 -3.94
N LYS A 79 16.05 4.84 -3.48
CA LYS A 79 17.46 5.10 -3.19
C LYS A 79 17.62 5.16 -1.69
N GLU A 80 18.44 4.29 -1.13
CA GLU A 80 18.67 4.21 0.31
C GLU A 80 20.15 4.42 0.63
N LYS A 81 20.43 5.20 1.67
CA LYS A 81 21.78 5.44 2.16
C LYS A 81 21.73 5.88 3.62
N TYR A 82 22.86 5.76 4.31
CA TYR A 82 23.03 6.41 5.60
C TYR A 82 23.21 7.93 5.42
N ASN A 83 22.45 8.73 6.16
CA ASN A 83 22.61 10.18 6.21
C ASN A 83 23.48 10.54 7.43
N GLU A 84 24.73 10.92 7.19
CA GLU A 84 25.70 11.26 8.25
C GLU A 84 25.31 12.54 9.02
N GLU A 85 24.67 13.52 8.37
CA GLU A 85 24.27 14.78 9.00
C GLU A 85 23.13 14.56 10.00
N LEU A 86 22.18 13.71 9.65
CA LEU A 86 20.99 13.46 10.46
C LEU A 86 21.09 12.20 11.33
N GLY A 87 22.09 11.35 11.08
CA GLY A 87 22.43 10.18 11.88
C GLY A 87 21.48 8.99 11.72
N TYR A 88 20.79 8.87 10.57
CA TYR A 88 19.83 7.78 10.31
C TYR A 88 19.90 7.27 8.86
N ASN A 89 19.37 6.08 8.60
CA ASN A 89 19.20 5.59 7.23
C ASN A 89 18.02 6.29 6.55
N GLU A 90 18.29 6.95 5.42
CA GLU A 90 17.26 7.63 4.64
C GLU A 90 16.95 6.86 3.36
N ALA A 91 15.67 6.86 2.97
CA ALA A 91 15.22 6.37 1.69
C ALA A 91 14.47 7.48 0.93
N ILE A 92 14.80 7.64 -0.36
CA ILE A 92 14.02 8.41 -1.30
C ILE A 92 13.29 7.44 -2.22
N ILE A 93 11.97 7.42 -2.15
CA ILE A 93 11.11 6.52 -2.92
C ILE A 93 10.34 7.34 -3.94
N SER A 94 10.59 7.09 -5.22
CA SER A 94 9.88 7.73 -6.34
C SER A 94 8.92 6.73 -6.97
N THR A 95 7.67 7.14 -7.21
CA THR A 95 6.64 6.31 -7.86
C THR A 95 6.22 6.94 -9.17
N TYR A 96 5.99 6.12 -10.19
CA TYR A 96 5.65 6.56 -11.54
C TYR A 96 4.33 5.97 -12.01
N ASP A 97 3.61 6.71 -12.84
CA ASP A 97 2.44 6.19 -13.55
C ASP A 97 2.82 5.36 -14.78
N THR A 98 1.81 4.84 -15.47
CA THR A 98 1.98 4.05 -16.71
C THR A 98 2.51 4.84 -17.90
N LEU A 99 2.49 6.17 -17.83
CA LEU A 99 3.04 7.09 -18.83
C LEU A 99 4.47 7.55 -18.45
N GLN A 100 5.03 7.00 -17.37
CA GLN A 100 6.33 7.34 -16.81
C GLN A 100 6.44 8.74 -16.20
N ASN A 101 5.31 9.37 -15.86
CA ASN A 101 5.33 10.60 -15.08
C ASN A 101 5.58 10.28 -13.60
N LEU A 102 6.35 11.13 -12.93
CA LEU A 102 6.54 11.03 -11.47
C LEU A 102 5.24 11.45 -10.77
N VAL A 103 4.61 10.52 -10.04
CA VAL A 103 3.36 10.79 -9.32
C VAL A 103 3.55 11.03 -7.83
N SER A 104 4.64 10.51 -7.25
CA SER A 104 5.00 10.81 -5.87
C SER A 104 6.49 10.65 -5.59
N SER A 105 6.96 11.40 -4.60
CA SER A 105 8.29 11.26 -4.02
C SER A 105 8.19 11.28 -2.50
N GLU A 106 8.75 10.27 -1.84
CA GLU A 106 8.78 10.13 -0.39
C GLU A 106 10.22 10.19 0.11
N LEU A 107 10.47 11.06 1.09
CA LEU A 107 11.67 11.02 1.92
C LEU A 107 11.30 10.35 3.24
N LYS A 108 11.95 9.22 3.54
CA LYS A 108 11.67 8.38 4.69
C LYS A 108 12.90 8.20 5.56
N ASN A 109 12.73 8.36 6.87
CA ASN A 109 13.64 7.82 7.86
C ASN A 109 13.34 6.32 8.00
N VAL A 110 14.26 5.48 7.55
CA VAL A 110 14.11 4.02 7.52
C VAL A 110 14.09 3.44 8.94
N ASP A 111 14.83 4.05 9.86
CA ASP A 111 15.02 3.54 11.22
C ASP A 111 13.76 3.64 12.09
N ASN A 112 12.95 4.70 11.90
CA ASN A 112 11.72 4.91 12.68
C ASN A 112 10.44 4.99 11.84
N GLY A 113 10.55 4.93 10.52
CA GLY A 113 9.42 4.95 9.60
C GLY A 113 8.77 6.32 9.37
N SER A 114 9.26 7.40 9.98
CA SER A 114 8.77 8.76 9.71
C SER A 114 9.04 9.14 8.27
N PHE A 115 8.12 9.87 7.63
CA PHE A 115 8.28 10.26 6.24
C PHE A 115 7.55 11.55 5.90
N VAL A 116 7.98 12.15 4.79
CA VAL A 116 7.23 13.17 4.05
C VAL A 116 7.10 12.68 2.62
N ARG A 117 5.86 12.54 2.15
CA ARG A 117 5.52 12.15 0.79
C ARG A 117 4.83 13.30 0.08
N VAL A 118 5.36 13.72 -1.05
CA VAL A 118 4.70 14.68 -1.95
C VAL A 118 4.02 13.95 -3.09
N PHE A 119 2.85 14.44 -3.51
CA PHE A 119 2.12 13.95 -4.67
C PHE A 119 2.16 15.01 -5.76
N LEU A 120 2.35 14.56 -6.99
CA LEU A 120 2.52 15.42 -8.15
C LEU A 120 1.44 15.14 -9.20
N ASP A 121 0.99 16.20 -9.85
CA ASP A 121 0.23 16.16 -11.09
C ASP A 121 0.90 17.10 -12.09
N ASN A 122 1.29 16.58 -13.25
CA ASN A 122 2.05 17.31 -14.28
C ASN A 122 3.24 18.10 -13.69
N ASP A 123 4.11 17.42 -12.94
CA ASP A 123 5.29 17.95 -12.25
C ASP A 123 5.03 19.02 -11.17
N LYS A 124 3.77 19.35 -10.89
CA LYS A 124 3.38 20.27 -9.83
C LYS A 124 3.01 19.50 -8.57
N VAL A 125 3.57 19.90 -7.43
CA VAL A 125 3.14 19.36 -6.13
C VAL A 125 1.70 19.80 -5.85
N VAL A 126 0.79 18.84 -5.69
CA VAL A 126 -0.63 19.07 -5.41
C VAL A 126 -1.00 18.80 -3.96
N SER A 127 -0.24 17.94 -3.28
CA SER A 127 -0.41 17.67 -1.86
C SER A 127 0.84 17.05 -1.25
N ARG A 128 0.85 17.00 0.09
CA ARG A 128 1.84 16.24 0.86
C ARG A 128 1.20 15.50 2.02
N LEU A 129 1.69 14.31 2.29
CA LEU A 129 1.38 13.50 3.47
C LEU A 129 2.63 13.42 4.34
N GLU A 130 2.48 13.80 5.60
CA GLU A 130 3.53 13.74 6.61
C GLU A 130 3.14 12.71 7.67
N PHE A 131 4.12 11.91 8.08
CA PHE A 131 4.01 11.02 9.22
C PHE A 131 5.28 11.14 10.06
N ILE A 132 5.14 11.45 11.34
CA ILE A 132 6.24 11.47 12.29
C ILE A 132 5.95 10.38 13.31
N SER A 133 6.91 9.48 13.54
CA SER A 133 6.77 8.38 14.48
C SER A 133 6.24 8.86 15.85
N GLY A 134 5.12 8.29 16.29
CA GLY A 134 4.45 8.67 17.53
C GLY A 134 3.53 9.89 17.42
N GLN A 135 3.28 10.40 16.21
CA GLN A 135 2.33 11.47 15.92
C GLN A 135 1.32 11.03 14.85
N ASP A 136 0.24 11.80 14.74
CA ASP A 136 -0.77 11.62 13.71
C ASP A 136 -0.22 11.93 12.31
N PHE A 137 -0.80 11.26 11.32
CA PHE A 137 -0.65 11.60 9.93
C PHE A 137 -1.25 12.99 9.67
N LYS A 138 -0.55 13.79 8.86
CA LYS A 138 -1.00 15.11 8.45
C LYS A 138 -0.99 15.22 6.95
N PHE A 139 -2.15 15.48 6.36
CA PHE A 139 -2.30 15.67 4.93
C PHE A 139 -2.55 17.15 4.60
N TYR A 140 -1.80 17.70 3.65
CA TYR A 140 -1.85 19.10 3.25
C TYR A 140 -2.12 19.21 1.75
N LEU A 141 -2.92 20.21 1.36
CA LEU A 141 -3.11 20.57 -0.05
C LEU A 141 -2.14 21.68 -0.46
N GLY A 142 -1.50 21.49 -1.63
CA GLY A 142 -0.48 22.38 -2.18
C GLY A 142 0.53 22.83 -1.14
N ASP A 143 0.75 24.14 -1.09
CA ASP A 143 1.69 24.78 -0.16
C ASP A 143 1.05 25.19 1.18
N SER A 144 -0.13 24.65 1.51
CA SER A 144 -0.80 24.98 2.77
C SER A 144 0.08 24.69 3.98
N LYS A 145 0.02 25.59 4.97
CA LYS A 145 0.68 25.44 6.27
C LYS A 145 -0.18 24.71 7.29
N THR A 146 -1.48 24.63 7.06
CA THR A 146 -2.44 23.93 7.91
C THR A 146 -2.87 22.61 7.26
N PRO A 147 -2.89 21.49 8.00
CA PRO A 147 -3.34 20.23 7.44
C PRO A 147 -4.84 20.31 7.12
N LEU A 148 -5.24 19.70 6.00
CA LEU A 148 -6.63 19.44 5.67
C LEU A 148 -7.18 18.30 6.54
N VAL A 149 -6.36 17.28 6.77
CA VAL A 149 -6.71 16.10 7.58
C VAL A 149 -5.56 15.81 8.55
N GLU A 150 -5.91 15.55 9.81
CA GLU A 150 -5.04 15.03 10.85
C GLU A 150 -5.70 13.76 11.40
N SER A 151 -4.96 12.64 11.42
CA SER A 151 -5.53 11.32 11.77
C SER A 151 -4.46 10.37 12.29
N GLU A 152 -4.81 9.55 13.29
CA GLU A 152 -3.93 8.49 13.81
C GLU A 152 -3.56 7.43 12.75
N LYS A 153 -4.42 7.24 11.73
CA LYS A 153 -4.24 6.28 10.64
C LYS A 153 -4.02 7.02 9.33
N ASN A 154 -3.37 6.38 8.36
CA ASN A 154 -3.13 6.98 7.05
C ASN A 154 -4.47 7.36 6.37
N PRO A 155 -4.76 8.65 6.13
CA PRO A 155 -6.05 9.07 5.58
C PRO A 155 -6.21 8.71 4.10
N MET A 156 -5.13 8.34 3.41
CA MET A 156 -5.16 7.89 2.02
C MET A 156 -5.38 6.38 1.88
N GLU A 157 -5.53 5.67 3.01
CA GLU A 157 -5.86 4.25 3.05
C GLU A 157 -7.28 4.06 3.60
N LEU A 158 -7.98 3.05 3.08
CA LEU A 158 -9.29 2.68 3.58
C LEU A 158 -9.14 2.13 5.01
N GLN A 159 -9.98 2.60 5.93
CA GLN A 159 -9.94 2.16 7.32
C GLN A 159 -11.24 1.47 7.70
N THR A 160 -11.17 0.46 8.55
CA THR A 160 -12.37 -0.13 9.15
C THR A 160 -12.91 0.81 10.23
N ASN A 161 -14.23 0.92 10.32
CA ASN A 161 -14.89 1.61 11.43
C ASN A 161 -15.28 0.63 12.56
N TYR A 162 -14.60 -0.51 12.60
CA TYR A 162 -14.82 -1.62 13.51
C TYR A 162 -13.48 -2.29 13.84
N GLU A 163 -13.44 -2.97 14.98
CA GLU A 163 -12.28 -3.74 15.41
C GLU A 163 -12.26 -5.14 14.77
N MET A 164 -11.08 -5.57 14.33
CA MET A 164 -10.93 -6.89 13.70
C MET A 164 -11.33 -8.04 14.65
N LYS A 165 -11.12 -7.86 15.96
CA LYS A 165 -11.55 -8.83 16.97
C LYS A 165 -13.07 -9.03 16.99
N ASP A 166 -13.84 -7.95 16.83
CA ASP A 166 -15.29 -8.01 16.85
C ASP A 166 -15.81 -8.69 15.59
N TYR A 167 -15.22 -8.36 14.44
CA TYR A 167 -15.49 -9.05 13.19
C TYR A 167 -15.24 -10.56 13.28
N HIS A 168 -14.06 -10.98 13.79
CA HIS A 168 -13.75 -12.39 13.96
C HIS A 168 -14.69 -13.10 14.95
N SER A 169 -15.05 -12.43 16.04
CA SER A 169 -15.99 -12.96 17.03
C SER A 169 -17.38 -13.14 16.43
N PHE A 170 -17.84 -12.17 15.63
CA PHE A 170 -19.10 -12.26 14.90
C PHE A 170 -19.09 -13.43 13.92
N LEU A 171 -18.03 -13.57 13.11
CA LEU A 171 -17.90 -14.69 12.18
C LEU A 171 -17.93 -16.04 12.90
N ALA A 172 -17.20 -16.19 14.01
CA ALA A 172 -17.17 -17.44 14.76
C ALA A 172 -18.56 -17.87 15.28
N GLN A 173 -19.43 -16.91 15.59
CA GLN A 173 -20.78 -17.16 16.10
C GLN A 173 -21.82 -17.32 14.99
N ASN A 174 -21.64 -16.63 13.86
CA ASN A 174 -22.67 -16.48 12.84
C ASN A 174 -22.38 -17.23 11.54
N LEU A 175 -21.13 -17.61 11.27
CA LEU A 175 -20.76 -18.38 10.09
C LEU A 175 -21.27 -19.83 10.24
N LYS A 176 -22.11 -20.25 9.31
CA LYS A 176 -22.65 -21.62 9.26
C LYS A 176 -21.94 -22.39 8.17
N TYR A 177 -21.74 -23.68 8.37
CA TYR A 177 -21.31 -24.55 7.26
C TYR A 177 -22.56 -25.09 6.57
N PRO A 178 -22.81 -24.81 5.27
CA PRO A 178 -23.98 -25.32 4.57
C PRO A 178 -24.03 -26.86 4.59
N ALA A 179 -25.16 -27.45 4.99
CA ALA A 179 -25.29 -28.91 5.14
C ALA A 179 -24.93 -29.67 3.85
N GLN A 180 -25.47 -29.22 2.70
CA GLN A 180 -25.14 -29.77 1.39
C GLN A 180 -23.65 -29.68 1.01
N ALA A 181 -22.95 -28.64 1.47
CA ALA A 181 -21.51 -28.52 1.23
C ALA A 181 -20.74 -29.49 2.13
N ARG A 182 -21.19 -29.68 3.38
CA ARG A 182 -20.61 -30.64 4.31
C ARG A 182 -20.78 -32.09 3.83
N GLU A 183 -21.98 -32.46 3.37
CA GLU A 183 -22.27 -33.79 2.80
C GLU A 183 -21.38 -34.11 1.59
N ARG A 184 -21.16 -33.11 0.73
CA ARG A 184 -20.31 -33.22 -0.46
C ARG A 184 -18.81 -33.01 -0.17
N ARG A 185 -18.46 -32.74 1.10
CA ARG A 185 -17.10 -32.45 1.55
C ARG A 185 -16.43 -31.27 0.82
N GLU A 186 -17.24 -30.32 0.36
CA GLU A 186 -16.81 -29.12 -0.36
C GLU A 186 -16.14 -28.15 0.61
N MET A 187 -14.93 -27.68 0.30
CA MET A 187 -14.13 -26.78 1.11
C MET A 187 -13.53 -25.67 0.22
N GLY A 188 -13.06 -24.58 0.84
CA GLY A 188 -12.40 -23.53 0.09
C GLY A 188 -12.36 -22.20 0.83
N THR A 189 -11.75 -21.20 0.21
CA THR A 189 -11.79 -19.81 0.69
C THR A 189 -12.57 -18.98 -0.31
N VAL A 190 -13.76 -18.51 0.10
CA VAL A 190 -14.55 -17.57 -0.69
C VAL A 190 -13.89 -16.19 -0.57
N VAL A 191 -13.49 -15.59 -1.68
CA VAL A 191 -12.92 -14.24 -1.68
C VAL A 191 -13.98 -13.26 -2.15
N LEU A 192 -14.60 -12.57 -1.20
CA LEU A 192 -15.62 -11.56 -1.49
C LEU A 192 -14.94 -10.25 -1.89
N LYS A 193 -15.51 -9.57 -2.90
CA LYS A 193 -15.23 -8.19 -3.28
C LYS A 193 -16.37 -7.34 -2.74
N LEU A 194 -16.05 -6.36 -1.91
CA LEU A 194 -16.97 -5.36 -1.41
C LEU A 194 -16.66 -4.03 -2.11
N GLU A 195 -17.67 -3.42 -2.71
CA GLU A 195 -17.57 -2.07 -3.26
C GLU A 195 -17.98 -1.06 -2.19
N VAL A 196 -17.04 -0.21 -1.78
CA VAL A 196 -17.25 0.78 -0.73
C VAL A 196 -17.36 2.16 -1.36
N ASN A 197 -18.45 2.87 -1.08
CA ASN A 197 -18.70 4.20 -1.62
C ASN A 197 -17.94 5.29 -0.84
N LYS A 198 -18.06 6.55 -1.28
CA LYS A 198 -17.42 7.72 -0.63
C LYS A 198 -17.95 8.02 0.79
N ALA A 199 -19.12 7.48 1.15
CA ALA A 199 -19.68 7.57 2.50
C ALA A 199 -19.13 6.48 3.42
N GLY A 200 -18.38 5.50 2.89
CA GLY A 200 -17.85 4.39 3.67
C GLY A 200 -18.80 3.20 3.79
N GLU A 201 -19.88 3.18 3.01
CA GLU A 201 -20.89 2.13 3.02
C GLU A 201 -20.58 1.09 1.94
N VAL A 202 -20.87 -0.17 2.23
CA VAL A 202 -20.81 -1.25 1.23
C VAL A 202 -22.05 -1.18 0.35
N VAL A 203 -21.84 -1.00 -0.96
CA VAL A 203 -22.92 -0.88 -1.96
C VAL A 203 -23.09 -2.11 -2.84
N ASP A 204 -22.07 -2.96 -2.95
CA ASP A 204 -22.12 -4.24 -3.66
C ASP A 204 -21.23 -5.27 -2.96
N ILE A 205 -21.66 -6.54 -2.99
CA ILE A 205 -20.90 -7.70 -2.54
C ILE A 205 -20.97 -8.78 -3.62
N SER A 206 -19.81 -9.13 -4.16
CA SER A 206 -19.66 -10.17 -5.18
C SER A 206 -18.52 -11.13 -4.84
N CYS A 207 -18.46 -12.29 -5.50
CA CYS A 207 -17.43 -13.29 -5.28
C CYS A 207 -16.41 -13.28 -6.42
N LEU A 208 -15.12 -13.13 -6.12
CA LEU A 208 -14.06 -13.06 -7.14
C LEU A 208 -13.71 -14.43 -7.73
N ASN A 209 -13.90 -15.50 -6.97
CA ASN A 209 -13.54 -16.86 -7.36
C ASN A 209 -14.79 -17.77 -7.41
N GLU A 210 -15.88 -17.25 -7.97
CA GLU A 210 -17.16 -17.96 -8.01
C GLU A 210 -17.15 -19.25 -8.83
N ASP A 211 -16.36 -19.28 -9.91
CA ASP A 211 -16.27 -20.44 -10.81
C ASP A 211 -15.53 -21.64 -10.17
N GLU A 212 -14.73 -21.39 -9.14
CA GLU A 212 -13.90 -22.40 -8.47
C GLU A 212 -14.57 -23.02 -7.24
N LEU A 213 -15.73 -22.49 -6.82
CA LEU A 213 -16.31 -22.77 -5.52
C LEU A 213 -17.74 -23.30 -5.59
N TYR A 214 -18.07 -24.21 -4.67
CA TYR A 214 -19.43 -24.69 -4.54
C TYR A 214 -20.38 -23.56 -4.09
N LYS A 215 -21.38 -23.23 -4.92
CA LYS A 215 -22.31 -22.10 -4.74
C LYS A 215 -22.86 -21.91 -3.32
N PRO A 216 -23.22 -22.97 -2.57
CA PRO A 216 -23.66 -22.83 -1.18
C PRO A 216 -22.66 -22.17 -0.24
N LEU A 217 -21.35 -22.39 -0.42
CA LEU A 217 -20.31 -21.71 0.36
C LEU A 217 -20.31 -20.21 0.07
N ILE A 218 -20.45 -19.84 -1.20
CA ILE A 218 -20.52 -18.43 -1.65
C ILE A 218 -21.73 -17.73 -1.03
N LYS A 219 -22.92 -18.35 -1.14
CA LYS A 219 -24.16 -17.79 -0.57
C LYS A 219 -24.04 -17.51 0.93
N GLU A 220 -23.40 -18.42 1.66
CA GLU A 220 -23.22 -18.28 3.10
C GLU A 220 -22.17 -17.22 3.46
N ALA A 221 -21.08 -17.13 2.69
CA ALA A 221 -20.09 -16.06 2.84
C ALA A 221 -20.72 -14.67 2.62
N ILE A 222 -21.52 -14.51 1.56
CA ILE A 222 -22.25 -13.26 1.29
C ILE A 222 -23.20 -12.97 2.46
N ARG A 223 -24.06 -13.93 2.83
CA ARG A 223 -25.03 -13.76 3.93
C ARG A 223 -24.38 -13.33 5.24
N VAL A 224 -23.25 -13.92 5.62
CA VAL A 224 -22.60 -13.57 6.90
C VAL A 224 -21.97 -12.18 6.87
N VAL A 225 -21.41 -11.75 5.74
CA VAL A 225 -20.85 -10.41 5.60
C VAL A 225 -21.95 -9.36 5.50
N GLU A 226 -23.04 -9.62 4.79
CA GLU A 226 -24.25 -8.77 4.79
C GLU A 226 -24.82 -8.63 6.21
N ALA A 227 -24.89 -9.73 6.96
CA ALA A 227 -25.39 -9.72 8.33
C ALA A 227 -24.48 -8.92 9.29
N TYR A 228 -23.17 -8.90 9.04
CA TYR A 228 -22.23 -8.05 9.78
C TYR A 228 -22.38 -6.57 9.40
N ASN A 229 -22.70 -6.29 8.13
CA ASN A 229 -22.85 -4.95 7.55
C ASN A 229 -21.66 -4.02 7.88
N PRO A 230 -20.43 -4.37 7.42
CA PRO A 230 -19.24 -3.59 7.76
C PRO A 230 -19.34 -2.17 7.18
N SER A 231 -18.88 -1.19 7.96
CA SER A 231 -18.69 0.18 7.50
C SER A 231 -17.23 0.59 7.59
N PHE A 232 -16.85 1.54 6.75
CA PHE A 232 -15.47 1.95 6.56
C PHE A 232 -15.34 3.48 6.63
N ILE A 233 -14.11 3.94 6.82
CA ILE A 233 -13.74 5.33 6.59
C ILE A 233 -13.09 5.37 5.20
N ALA A 234 -13.78 6.01 4.26
CA ALA A 234 -13.32 6.13 2.88
C ALA A 234 -12.00 6.92 2.79
N PRO A 235 -11.02 6.46 1.98
CA PRO A 235 -9.75 7.15 1.81
C PRO A 235 -9.91 8.46 1.04
N ILE A 236 -8.93 9.36 1.22
CA ILE A 236 -8.78 10.55 0.37
C ILE A 236 -7.79 10.31 -0.77
N ASP A 237 -8.05 10.91 -1.93
CA ASP A 237 -7.08 10.97 -3.03
C ASP A 237 -6.01 12.05 -2.80
N MET A 238 -5.09 12.18 -3.75
CA MET A 238 -4.03 13.21 -3.72
C MET A 238 -4.56 14.66 -3.76
N TYR A 239 -5.87 14.86 -3.99
CA TYR A 239 -6.54 16.16 -3.96
C TYR A 239 -7.41 16.33 -2.70
N GLY A 240 -7.36 15.39 -1.75
CA GLY A 240 -8.12 15.44 -0.50
C GLY A 240 -9.60 15.06 -0.65
N ASN A 241 -10.02 14.55 -1.81
CA ASN A 241 -11.40 14.13 -2.01
C ASN A 241 -11.60 12.69 -1.55
N LYS A 242 -12.72 12.40 -0.88
CA LYS A 242 -13.11 11.03 -0.57
C LYS A 242 -13.29 10.22 -1.85
N THR A 243 -12.77 9.00 -1.86
CA THR A 243 -12.84 8.07 -3.00
C THR A 243 -13.50 6.76 -2.62
N SER A 244 -14.14 6.13 -3.61
CA SER A 244 -14.64 4.76 -3.48
C SER A 244 -13.47 3.79 -3.48
N SER A 245 -13.63 2.66 -2.80
CA SER A 245 -12.59 1.63 -2.69
C SER A 245 -13.16 0.23 -2.85
N LEU A 246 -12.27 -0.73 -3.10
CA LEU A 246 -12.59 -2.15 -3.21
C LEU A 246 -11.92 -2.90 -2.07
N VAL A 247 -12.71 -3.65 -1.29
CA VAL A 247 -12.21 -4.48 -0.19
C VAL A 247 -12.31 -5.94 -0.57
N ARG A 248 -11.25 -6.71 -0.29
CA ARG A 248 -11.27 -8.17 -0.42
C ARG A 248 -11.41 -8.81 0.94
N VAL A 249 -12.41 -9.67 1.11
CA VAL A 249 -12.70 -10.34 2.37
C VAL A 249 -12.67 -11.86 2.16
N PRO A 250 -11.63 -12.55 2.65
CA PRO A 250 -11.54 -14.01 2.56
C PRO A 250 -12.34 -14.69 3.67
N ILE A 251 -13.30 -15.55 3.31
CA ILE A 251 -14.06 -16.41 4.23
C ILE A 251 -13.68 -17.86 3.99
N ARG A 252 -13.04 -18.48 4.97
CA ARG A 252 -12.52 -19.85 4.86
C ARG A 252 -13.51 -20.88 5.40
N PHE A 253 -13.83 -21.87 4.58
CA PHE A 253 -14.57 -23.08 4.96
C PHE A 253 -13.61 -24.27 4.96
N LYS A 254 -13.47 -24.90 6.12
CA LYS A 254 -12.65 -26.10 6.31
C LYS A 254 -13.46 -27.11 7.12
N LEU A 255 -13.46 -28.36 6.69
CA LEU A 255 -14.00 -29.46 7.50
C LEU A 255 -13.09 -29.67 8.70
N SER A 256 -13.69 -29.64 9.89
CA SER A 256 -13.05 -30.02 11.14
C SER A 256 -12.99 -31.52 11.29
#